data_AF-A0A5C8K5D9-F1
#
_entry.id   AF-A0A5C8K5D9-F1
#
_cell.length_a   1.000
_cell.length_b   1.000
_cell.length_c   1.000
_cell.angle_alpha   90.00
_cell.angle_beta   90.00
_cell.angle_gamma   90.00
#
_symmetry.space_group_name_H-M   'P 1'
#
loop_
_entity.id
_entity.type
_entity.pdbx_description
1 polymer ?
#
loop_
_entity_poly.entity_id
_entity_poly.type
_entity_poly.pdbx_seq_one_letter_code
_entity_poly.pdbx_strand_id
1 'polypeptide(L)'
;METTPKQQISFLVLRSLGSLIFIVAGISHLVKTAGAAARLEKAPFAHLATWIAPAETLIILSGIGLLIGGFMLLAGFKTRLASAGLLAILVPITLTVQVGSGDYGPLFKNVALIGMLIFFIVNGARHYGLDQVLKQKKKASLAPMRNGSYAAVLAVGFLVLLGSCATTSARHTTQEATARAFTKYAVLISQPNHLKAAVNTAETITKSSKYNRESFVVMACGKSVEAFRRDGAMAAEIEKGRAAGVTYMLCGMSLQQFKIPAADLVDGVEVTPNGLTYMFDLKQQGYTTVEL
;
A
#
# COMPACT_ATOMS: atom_id res chain seq x y z
N MET A 1 3.25 -39.53 3.82
CA MET A 1 3.98 -38.47 4.56
C MET A 1 3.30 -38.30 5.90
N GLU A 2 3.94 -38.75 6.97
CA GLU A 2 3.45 -38.50 8.33
C GLU A 2 3.41 -36.99 8.57
N THR A 3 2.24 -36.45 8.92
CA THR A 3 2.10 -35.02 9.23
C THR A 3 2.42 -34.81 10.70
N THR A 4 3.46 -34.06 11.00
CA THR A 4 3.77 -33.70 12.39
C THR A 4 2.72 -32.72 12.92
N PRO A 5 2.43 -32.69 14.24
CA PRO A 5 1.51 -31.72 14.83
C PRO A 5 1.88 -30.27 14.49
N LYS A 6 3.19 -29.97 14.39
CA LYS A 6 3.71 -28.66 13.98
C LYS A 6 3.27 -28.27 12.56
N GLN A 7 3.27 -29.22 11.63
CA GLN A 7 2.77 -28.99 10.26
C GLN A 7 1.25 -28.78 10.25
N GLN A 8 0.49 -29.50 11.07
CA GLN A 8 -0.96 -29.31 11.13
C GLN A 8 -1.32 -27.91 11.67
N ILE A 9 -0.60 -27.47 12.70
CA ILE A 9 -0.74 -26.12 13.26
C ILE A 9 -0.33 -25.06 12.24
N SER A 10 0.76 -25.26 11.47
CA SER A 10 1.19 -24.25 10.49
C SER A 10 0.14 -24.02 9.39
N PHE A 11 -0.55 -25.07 8.94
CA PHE A 11 -1.67 -24.94 8.00
C PHE A 11 -2.84 -24.16 8.61
N LEU A 12 -3.19 -24.44 9.88
CA LEU A 12 -4.24 -23.73 10.59
C LEU A 12 -3.91 -22.25 10.78
N VAL A 13 -2.67 -21.94 11.20
CA VAL A 13 -2.20 -20.56 11.41
C VAL A 13 -2.23 -19.79 10.10
N LEU A 14 -1.67 -20.34 9.03
CA LEU A 14 -1.67 -19.70 7.72
C LEU A 14 -3.10 -19.41 7.23
N ARG A 15 -4.00 -20.39 7.38
CA ARG A 15 -5.40 -20.26 7.00
C ARG A 15 -6.11 -19.19 7.81
N SER A 16 -5.92 -19.19 9.13
CA SER A 16 -6.60 -18.27 10.04
C SER A 16 -6.16 -16.83 9.82
N LEU A 17 -4.84 -16.60 9.77
CA LEU A 17 -4.29 -15.26 9.54
C LEU A 17 -4.64 -14.73 8.14
N GLY A 18 -4.54 -15.59 7.11
CA GLY A 18 -4.93 -15.24 5.75
C GLY A 18 -6.41 -14.87 5.65
N SER A 19 -7.29 -15.65 6.27
CA SER A 19 -8.73 -15.37 6.32
C SER A 19 -9.07 -14.05 7.02
N LEU A 20 -8.41 -13.74 8.14
CA LEU A 20 -8.65 -12.49 8.87
C LEU A 20 -8.37 -11.27 7.99
N ILE A 21 -7.34 -11.32 7.14
CA ILE A 21 -7.04 -10.23 6.20
C ILE A 21 -8.20 -10.00 5.23
N PHE A 22 -8.78 -11.07 4.67
CA PHE A 22 -9.93 -10.97 3.77
C PHE A 22 -11.19 -10.48 4.49
N ILE A 23 -11.44 -10.95 5.71
CA ILE A 23 -12.59 -10.51 6.51
C ILE A 23 -12.49 -9.01 6.80
N VAL A 24 -11.36 -8.55 7.32
CA VAL A 24 -11.15 -7.13 7.63
C VAL A 24 -11.20 -6.28 6.36
N ALA A 25 -10.63 -6.75 5.25
CA ALA A 25 -10.74 -6.06 3.96
C ALA A 25 -12.20 -5.95 3.49
N GLY A 26 -12.97 -7.05 3.60
CA GLY A 26 -14.38 -7.09 3.26
C GLY A 26 -15.23 -6.13 4.09
N ILE A 27 -15.03 -6.10 5.41
CA ILE A 27 -15.68 -5.11 6.30
C ILE A 27 -15.31 -3.69 5.86
N SER A 28 -14.03 -3.43 5.60
CA SER A 28 -13.59 -2.09 5.18
C SER A 28 -14.22 -1.67 3.85
N HIS A 29 -14.43 -2.58 2.90
CA HIS A 29 -15.10 -2.28 1.63
C HIS A 29 -16.57 -1.91 1.82
N LEU A 30 -17.26 -2.51 2.80
CA LEU A 30 -18.67 -2.24 3.08
C LEU A 30 -18.90 -1.02 3.98
N VAL A 31 -17.96 -0.73 4.90
CA VAL A 31 -18.05 0.43 5.81
C VAL A 31 -17.54 1.70 5.14
N LYS A 32 -16.51 1.60 4.29
CA LYS A 32 -15.87 2.75 3.62
C LYS A 32 -16.09 2.74 2.11
N THR A 33 -17.28 2.32 1.67
CA THR A 33 -17.62 2.10 0.27
C THR A 33 -17.32 3.33 -0.60
N ALA A 34 -17.79 4.52 -0.20
CA ALA A 34 -17.56 5.75 -0.96
C ALA A 34 -16.07 6.08 -1.15
N GLY A 35 -15.26 5.90 -0.10
CA GLY A 35 -13.82 6.13 -0.16
C GLY A 35 -13.09 5.10 -1.04
N ALA A 36 -13.51 3.83 -0.97
CA ALA A 36 -12.96 2.77 -1.81
C ALA A 36 -13.37 2.93 -3.29
N ALA A 37 -14.61 3.35 -3.56
CA ALA A 37 -15.10 3.65 -4.90
C ALA A 37 -14.35 4.84 -5.52
N ALA A 38 -14.20 5.94 -4.77
CA ALA A 38 -13.43 7.10 -5.21
C ALA A 38 -11.96 6.76 -5.48
N ARG A 39 -11.38 5.81 -4.74
CA ARG A 39 -10.01 5.30 -5.01
C ARG A 39 -9.96 4.50 -6.31
N LEU A 40 -10.97 3.67 -6.58
CA LEU A 40 -11.06 2.91 -7.82
C LEU A 40 -11.21 3.84 -9.03
N GLU A 41 -12.05 4.88 -8.94
CA GLU A 41 -12.26 5.85 -10.01
C GLU A 41 -11.01 6.67 -10.35
N LYS A 42 -10.20 6.99 -9.34
CA LYS A 42 -8.93 7.71 -9.52
C LYS A 42 -7.76 6.82 -9.97
N ALA A 43 -7.97 5.49 -10.05
CA ALA A 43 -6.90 4.57 -10.36
C ALA A 43 -6.52 4.60 -11.85
N PRO A 44 -5.24 4.38 -12.21
CA PRO A 44 -4.78 4.46 -13.61
C PRO A 44 -5.55 3.55 -14.56
N PHE A 45 -6.03 2.41 -14.04
CA PHE A 45 -6.75 1.39 -14.80
C PHE A 45 -8.23 1.29 -14.40
N ALA A 46 -8.82 2.35 -13.85
CA ALA A 46 -10.23 2.39 -13.45
C ALA A 46 -11.19 1.93 -14.56
N HIS A 47 -10.89 2.31 -15.81
CA HIS A 47 -11.66 1.97 -16.99
C HIS A 47 -11.86 0.46 -17.20
N LEU A 48 -10.89 -0.38 -16.78
CA LEU A 48 -11.00 -1.84 -16.85
C LEU A 48 -11.98 -2.43 -15.85
N ALA A 49 -12.40 -1.66 -14.85
CA ALA A 49 -13.39 -2.07 -13.86
C ALA A 49 -14.76 -1.46 -14.17
N THR A 50 -14.80 -0.15 -14.41
CA THR A 50 -16.06 0.61 -14.52
C THR A 50 -16.89 0.26 -15.76
N TRP A 51 -16.31 -0.39 -16.77
CA TRP A 51 -17.07 -0.95 -17.91
C TRP A 51 -17.97 -2.13 -17.53
N ILE A 52 -17.69 -2.83 -16.43
CA ILE A 52 -18.50 -3.97 -15.95
C ILE A 52 -19.69 -3.48 -15.13
N ALA A 53 -19.42 -2.61 -14.16
CA ALA A 53 -20.42 -2.05 -13.26
C ALA A 53 -19.88 -0.77 -12.61
N PRO A 54 -20.76 0.08 -12.03
CA PRO A 54 -20.34 1.25 -11.28
C PRO A 54 -19.35 0.89 -10.15
N ALA A 55 -18.40 1.78 -9.88
CA ALA A 55 -17.34 1.55 -8.90
C ALA A 55 -17.90 1.14 -7.53
N GLU A 56 -18.96 1.82 -7.07
CA GLU A 56 -19.63 1.52 -5.81
C GLU A 56 -20.18 0.08 -5.77
N THR A 57 -20.86 -0.35 -6.82
CA THR A 57 -21.39 -1.71 -6.94
C THR A 57 -20.28 -2.76 -6.91
N LEU A 58 -19.17 -2.53 -7.61
CA LEU A 58 -18.01 -3.43 -7.62
C LEU A 58 -17.37 -3.54 -6.24
N ILE A 59 -17.24 -2.42 -5.53
CA ILE A 59 -16.70 -2.40 -4.16
C ILE A 59 -17.63 -3.15 -3.21
N ILE A 60 -18.94 -2.96 -3.27
CA ILE A 60 -19.90 -3.68 -2.43
C ILE A 60 -19.84 -5.19 -2.72
N LEU A 61 -19.89 -5.57 -4.00
CA LEU A 61 -19.85 -6.98 -4.41
C LEU A 61 -18.56 -7.66 -3.98
N SER A 62 -17.42 -6.98 -4.15
CA SER A 62 -16.13 -7.47 -3.65
C SER A 62 -16.11 -7.58 -2.13
N GLY A 63 -16.67 -6.60 -1.40
CA GLY A 63 -16.76 -6.63 0.06
C GLY A 63 -17.53 -7.84 0.60
N ILE A 64 -18.70 -8.11 0.01
CA ILE A 64 -19.51 -9.30 0.33
C ILE A 64 -18.73 -10.59 -0.01
N GLY A 65 -18.13 -10.66 -1.20
CA GLY A 65 -17.36 -11.82 -1.64
C GLY A 65 -16.14 -12.11 -0.76
N LEU A 66 -15.44 -11.06 -0.33
CA LEU A 66 -14.30 -11.14 0.61
C LEU A 66 -14.73 -11.64 1.99
N LEU A 67 -15.87 -11.19 2.50
CA LEU A 67 -16.44 -11.66 3.76
C LEU A 67 -16.81 -13.14 3.69
N ILE A 68 -17.65 -13.51 2.72
CA ILE A 68 -18.12 -14.89 2.56
C ILE A 68 -16.92 -15.82 2.34
N GLY A 69 -16.04 -15.47 1.41
CA GLY A 69 -14.84 -16.26 1.12
C GLY A 69 -13.90 -16.35 2.32
N GLY A 70 -13.69 -15.25 3.04
CA GLY A 70 -12.84 -15.19 4.23
C GLY A 70 -13.34 -16.10 5.35
N PHE A 71 -14.65 -16.06 5.67
CA PHE A 71 -15.27 -16.95 6.65
C PHE A 71 -15.28 -18.41 6.20
N MET A 72 -15.58 -18.69 4.93
CA MET A 72 -15.51 -20.06 4.39
C MET A 72 -14.10 -20.64 4.50
N LEU A 73 -13.07 -19.85 4.16
CA LEU A 73 -11.66 -20.23 4.31
C LEU A 73 -11.28 -20.43 5.79
N LEU A 74 -11.77 -19.56 6.69
CA LEU A 74 -11.50 -19.63 8.14
C LEU A 74 -12.14 -20.85 8.80
N ALA A 75 -13.33 -21.24 8.34
CA ALA A 75 -14.01 -22.44 8.79
C ALA A 75 -13.44 -23.71 8.12
N GLY A 76 -12.65 -23.55 7.05
CA GLY A 76 -12.14 -24.65 6.24
C GLY A 76 -13.27 -25.38 5.53
N PHE A 77 -14.27 -24.63 5.05
CA PHE A 77 -15.44 -25.12 4.32
C PHE A 77 -15.31 -24.78 2.84
N LYS A 78 -15.40 -25.80 1.98
CA LYS A 78 -15.13 -25.74 0.54
C LYS A 78 -13.85 -24.96 0.25
N THR A 79 -12.78 -25.28 0.98
CA THR A 79 -11.55 -24.47 1.07
C THR A 79 -10.96 -24.11 -0.29
N ARG A 80 -10.95 -25.07 -1.22
CA ARG A 80 -10.44 -24.86 -2.58
C ARG A 80 -11.27 -23.84 -3.36
N LEU A 81 -12.59 -23.96 -3.28
CA LEU A 81 -13.52 -23.06 -3.97
C LEU A 81 -13.52 -21.67 -3.33
N ALA A 82 -13.51 -21.60 -2.00
CA ALA A 82 -13.38 -20.34 -1.27
C ALA A 82 -12.10 -19.61 -1.67
N SER A 83 -10.97 -20.32 -1.74
CA SER A 83 -9.69 -19.75 -2.14
C SER A 83 -9.66 -19.30 -3.60
N ALA A 84 -10.26 -20.08 -4.51
CA ALA A 84 -10.39 -19.70 -5.92
C ALA A 84 -11.27 -18.47 -6.11
N GLY A 85 -12.40 -18.37 -5.38
CA GLY A 85 -13.28 -17.21 -5.41
C GLY A 85 -12.60 -15.95 -4.87
N LEU A 86 -11.91 -16.06 -3.72
CA LEU A 86 -11.12 -14.95 -3.17
C LEU A 86 -10.01 -14.51 -4.14
N LEU A 87 -9.38 -15.45 -4.85
CA LEU A 87 -8.34 -15.13 -5.83
C LEU A 87 -8.93 -14.39 -7.03
N ALA A 88 -10.08 -14.83 -7.52
CA ALA A 88 -10.80 -14.18 -8.62
C ALA A 88 -11.25 -12.74 -8.28
N ILE A 89 -11.49 -12.44 -7.00
CA ILE A 89 -11.76 -11.08 -6.53
C ILE A 89 -10.47 -10.27 -6.37
N LEU A 90 -9.44 -10.87 -5.78
CA LEU A 90 -8.17 -10.20 -5.43
C LEU A 90 -7.39 -9.73 -6.66
N VAL A 91 -7.36 -10.55 -7.73
CA VAL A 91 -6.57 -10.24 -8.95
C VAL A 91 -7.06 -8.95 -9.62
N PRO A 92 -8.36 -8.78 -9.95
CA PRO A 92 -8.87 -7.53 -10.52
C PRO A 92 -8.62 -6.31 -9.63
N ILE A 93 -8.79 -6.42 -8.31
CA ILE A 93 -8.54 -5.31 -7.37
C ILE A 93 -7.07 -4.90 -7.41
N THR A 94 -6.17 -5.87 -7.45
CA THR A 94 -4.72 -5.62 -7.51
C THR A 94 -4.35 -4.92 -8.81
N LEU A 95 -4.82 -5.44 -9.94
CA LEU A 95 -4.49 -4.89 -11.25
C LEU A 95 -5.08 -3.50 -11.48
N THR A 96 -6.30 -3.24 -11.00
CA THR A 96 -6.97 -1.97 -11.28
C THR A 96 -6.55 -0.85 -10.33
N VAL A 97 -6.37 -1.15 -9.04
CA VAL A 97 -6.14 -0.13 -8.00
C VAL A 97 -4.66 0.04 -7.64
N GLN A 98 -3.88 -1.04 -7.67
CA GLN A 98 -2.53 -1.03 -7.07
C GLN A 98 -1.41 -0.92 -8.11
N VAL A 99 -1.59 -1.51 -9.29
CA VAL A 99 -0.62 -1.37 -10.38
C VAL A 99 -0.61 0.08 -10.87
N GLY A 100 0.56 0.72 -10.84
CA GLY A 100 0.74 2.11 -11.27
C GLY A 100 0.45 3.18 -10.22
N SER A 101 0.09 2.80 -8.99
CA SER A 101 -0.16 3.76 -7.89
C SER A 101 1.09 4.36 -7.25
N GLY A 102 2.28 3.84 -7.57
CA GLY A 102 3.57 4.28 -7.02
C GLY A 102 3.88 3.76 -5.59
N ASP A 103 2.90 3.16 -4.91
CA ASP A 103 3.06 2.54 -3.59
C ASP A 103 3.11 1.00 -3.70
N TYR A 104 4.29 0.44 -3.48
CA TYR A 104 4.53 -1.00 -3.62
C TYR A 104 4.11 -1.82 -2.38
N GLY A 105 3.93 -1.20 -1.21
CA GLY A 105 3.60 -1.91 0.02
C GLY A 105 2.28 -2.69 -0.08
N PRO A 106 1.15 -2.04 -0.43
CA PRO A 106 -0.13 -2.71 -0.66
C PRO A 106 -0.07 -3.77 -1.76
N LEU A 107 0.73 -3.54 -2.81
CA LEU A 107 0.90 -4.49 -3.92
C LEU A 107 1.55 -5.79 -3.44
N PHE A 108 2.66 -5.72 -2.71
CA PHE A 108 3.35 -6.91 -2.20
C PHE A 108 2.52 -7.71 -1.21
N LYS A 109 1.68 -7.04 -0.40
CA LYS A 109 0.68 -7.73 0.44
C LYS A 109 -0.26 -8.59 -0.40
N ASN A 110 -0.77 -8.05 -1.51
CA ASN A 110 -1.66 -8.80 -2.39
C ASN A 110 -0.95 -9.95 -3.11
N VAL A 111 0.31 -9.79 -3.51
CA VAL A 111 1.14 -10.88 -4.05
C VAL A 111 1.29 -12.02 -3.04
N ALA A 112 1.57 -11.72 -1.77
CA ALA A 112 1.64 -12.73 -0.71
C ALA A 112 0.30 -13.46 -0.50
N LEU A 113 -0.81 -12.72 -0.53
CA LEU A 113 -2.15 -13.30 -0.45
C LEU A 113 -2.46 -14.22 -1.64
N ILE A 114 -2.08 -13.84 -2.86
CA ILE A 114 -2.21 -14.69 -4.05
C ILE A 114 -1.48 -16.02 -3.83
N GLY A 115 -0.22 -15.98 -3.35
CA GLY A 115 0.55 -17.19 -3.05
C GLY A 115 -0.14 -18.09 -2.02
N MET A 116 -0.67 -17.49 -0.94
CA MET A 116 -1.43 -18.21 0.08
C MET A 116 -2.73 -18.82 -0.45
N LEU A 117 -3.46 -18.11 -1.31
CA LEU A 117 -4.68 -18.63 -1.93
C LEU A 117 -4.38 -19.80 -2.87
N ILE A 118 -3.34 -19.69 -3.72
CA ILE A 118 -2.89 -20.79 -4.57
C ILE A 118 -2.52 -22.02 -3.73
N PHE A 119 -1.83 -21.81 -2.61
CA PHE A 119 -1.51 -22.88 -1.68
C PHE A 119 -2.77 -23.64 -1.21
N PHE A 120 -3.85 -22.94 -0.85
CA PHE A 120 -5.10 -23.57 -0.42
C PHE A 120 -5.97 -24.11 -1.57
N ILE A 121 -5.84 -23.58 -2.78
CA ILE A 121 -6.44 -24.17 -3.99
C ILE A 121 -5.85 -25.56 -4.23
N VAL A 122 -4.52 -25.70 -4.17
CA VAL A 122 -3.84 -26.98 -4.39
C VAL A 122 -4.06 -27.93 -3.22
N ASN A 123 -3.84 -27.47 -1.98
CA ASN A 123 -3.79 -28.34 -0.81
C ASN A 123 -5.14 -28.55 -0.11
N GLY A 124 -6.11 -27.65 -0.28
CA GLY A 124 -7.30 -27.59 0.57
C GLY A 124 -6.96 -27.29 2.04
N ALA A 125 -7.94 -27.39 2.95
CA ALA A 125 -7.68 -27.12 4.37
C ALA A 125 -6.70 -28.11 5.02
N ARG A 126 -6.62 -29.35 4.51
CA ARG A 126 -5.94 -30.54 5.07
C ARG A 126 -6.28 -30.92 6.51
N HIS A 127 -6.21 -29.98 7.46
CA HIS A 127 -6.40 -30.18 8.89
C HIS A 127 -7.32 -29.09 9.50
N TYR A 128 -8.00 -29.43 10.60
CA TYR A 128 -8.84 -28.52 11.38
C TYR A 128 -9.90 -27.74 10.59
N GLY A 129 -10.44 -28.30 9.51
CA GLY A 129 -11.45 -27.70 8.65
C GLY A 129 -12.73 -28.53 8.57
N LEU A 130 -13.86 -27.85 8.41
CA LEU A 130 -15.17 -28.48 8.23
C LEU A 130 -15.20 -29.48 7.05
N ASP A 131 -14.39 -29.25 6.02
CA ASP A 131 -14.21 -30.16 4.88
C ASP A 131 -13.85 -31.59 5.31
N GLN A 132 -13.06 -31.77 6.37
CA GLN A 132 -12.70 -33.10 6.86
C GLN A 132 -13.84 -33.75 7.65
N VAL A 133 -14.50 -32.98 8.52
CA VAL A 133 -15.64 -33.46 9.34
C VAL A 133 -16.77 -33.96 8.44
N LEU A 134 -17.09 -33.19 7.38
CA LEU A 134 -18.13 -33.56 6.42
C LEU A 134 -17.76 -34.80 5.60
N LYS A 135 -16.49 -34.94 5.19
CA LYS A 135 -16.02 -36.14 4.47
C LYS A 135 -15.97 -37.38 5.36
N GLN A 136 -15.59 -37.25 6.64
CA GLN A 136 -15.59 -38.34 7.61
C GLN A 136 -17.01 -38.83 7.90
N LYS A 137 -17.98 -37.92 8.09
CA LYS A 137 -19.40 -38.31 8.23
C LYS A 137 -19.93 -39.05 7.00
N LYS A 138 -19.57 -38.61 5.80
CA LYS A 138 -19.97 -39.28 4.55
C LYS A 138 -19.33 -40.66 4.38
N LYS A 139 -18.08 -40.83 4.85
CA LYS A 139 -17.36 -42.12 4.82
C LYS A 139 -17.84 -43.08 5.92
N ALA A 140 -18.27 -42.56 7.07
CA ALA A 140 -18.90 -43.36 8.14
C ALA A 140 -20.31 -43.83 7.76
N SER A 141 -21.03 -43.06 6.94
CA SER A 141 -22.32 -43.43 6.36
C SER A 141 -22.23 -44.45 5.21
N LEU A 142 -21.03 -44.70 4.67
CA LEU A 142 -20.81 -45.56 3.50
C LEU A 142 -19.59 -46.47 3.75
N ALA A 143 -19.82 -47.61 4.42
CA ALA A 143 -18.91 -48.75 4.39
C ALA A 143 -18.99 -49.47 3.02
N PRO A 144 -17.94 -50.22 2.60
CA PRO A 144 -17.31 -50.00 1.31
C PRO A 144 -17.91 -50.84 0.18
N MET A 145 -17.98 -50.25 -1.02
CA MET A 145 -17.95 -51.02 -2.27
C MET A 145 -16.64 -50.73 -3.00
N ARG A 146 -16.01 -51.81 -3.46
CA ARG A 146 -14.63 -51.92 -3.94
C ARG A 146 -14.49 -51.56 -5.42
N ASN A 147 -13.34 -50.94 -5.72
CA ASN A 147 -12.61 -50.84 -6.99
C ASN A 147 -13.13 -49.96 -8.13
N GLY A 148 -12.15 -49.35 -8.79
CA GLY A 148 -12.28 -48.75 -10.12
C GLY A 148 -11.19 -47.71 -10.37
N SER A 149 -10.01 -48.15 -10.78
CA SER A 149 -9.00 -47.28 -11.38
C SER A 149 -9.58 -46.62 -12.63
N TYR A 150 -9.56 -45.29 -12.69
CA TYR A 150 -9.59 -44.55 -13.94
C TYR A 150 -8.54 -43.46 -13.87
N ALA A 151 -7.40 -43.77 -14.49
CA ALA A 151 -6.61 -42.79 -15.19
C ALA A 151 -7.51 -42.08 -16.21
N ALA A 152 -7.45 -40.75 -16.26
CA ALA A 152 -7.34 -39.98 -17.51
C ALA A 152 -7.50 -38.48 -17.22
N VAL A 153 -6.45 -37.75 -17.56
CA VAL A 153 -6.48 -36.53 -18.38
C VAL A 153 -7.36 -35.37 -17.86
N LEU A 154 -6.68 -34.35 -17.35
CA LEU A 154 -6.83 -32.96 -17.82
C LEU A 154 -5.65 -32.14 -17.26
N ALA A 155 -4.48 -32.41 -17.82
CA ALA A 155 -3.28 -31.60 -17.69
C ALA A 155 -2.99 -30.95 -19.05
N VAL A 156 -3.85 -30.03 -19.49
CA VAL A 156 -3.55 -29.06 -20.54
C VAL A 156 -4.39 -27.82 -20.26
N GLY A 157 -3.73 -26.65 -20.17
CA GLY A 157 -4.41 -25.36 -20.29
C GLY A 157 -4.21 -24.35 -19.17
N PHE A 158 -2.96 -23.99 -18.82
CA PHE A 158 -2.52 -22.59 -18.74
C PHE A 158 -1.00 -22.51 -18.53
N LEU A 159 -0.25 -22.95 -19.55
CA LEU A 159 1.19 -22.71 -19.64
C LEU A 159 1.52 -22.10 -21.01
N VAL A 160 0.79 -21.03 -21.37
CA VAL A 160 1.14 -20.14 -22.47
C VAL A 160 0.75 -18.73 -22.02
N LEU A 161 1.71 -18.00 -21.43
CA LEU A 161 1.80 -16.52 -21.41
C LEU A 161 3.07 -16.02 -20.66
N LEU A 162 4.15 -16.81 -20.66
CA LEU A 162 5.50 -16.31 -20.38
C LEU A 162 6.37 -16.70 -21.56
N GLY A 163 6.39 -15.83 -22.57
CA GLY A 163 7.06 -16.11 -23.84
C GLY A 163 6.83 -15.01 -24.86
N SER A 164 7.19 -13.78 -24.53
CA SER A 164 7.46 -12.75 -25.53
C SER A 164 8.58 -11.87 -25.01
N CYS A 165 9.81 -12.36 -25.19
CA CYS A 165 10.92 -11.48 -25.50
C CYS A 165 10.59 -10.81 -26.84
N ALA A 166 9.85 -9.70 -26.78
CA ALA A 166 9.93 -8.72 -27.83
C ALA A 166 11.10 -7.80 -27.48
N THR A 167 12.19 -7.94 -28.22
CA THR A 167 13.21 -6.90 -28.36
C THR A 167 12.50 -5.64 -28.87
N THR A 168 12.09 -4.76 -27.97
CA THR A 168 11.79 -3.38 -28.33
C THR A 168 13.11 -2.73 -28.69
N SER A 169 13.32 -2.49 -29.99
CA SER A 169 14.28 -1.51 -30.45
C SER A 169 14.06 -0.22 -29.67
N ALA A 170 15.05 0.16 -28.86
CA ALA A 170 15.15 1.50 -28.32
C ALA A 170 15.30 2.45 -29.51
N ARG A 171 14.20 3.06 -29.95
CA ARG A 171 14.29 4.34 -30.64
C ARG A 171 14.83 5.32 -29.60
N HIS A 172 16.12 5.61 -29.70
CA HIS A 172 16.66 6.89 -29.26
C HIS A 172 15.88 7.97 -30.01
N THR A 173 14.77 8.43 -29.45
CA THR A 173 14.41 9.83 -29.61
C THR A 173 15.49 10.61 -28.88
N THR A 174 16.31 11.30 -29.66
CA THR A 174 17.10 12.43 -29.20
C THR A 174 16.12 13.35 -28.49
N GLN A 175 16.14 13.28 -27.17
CA GLN A 175 15.36 14.18 -26.33
C GLN A 175 16.07 15.52 -26.47
N GLU A 176 15.50 16.37 -27.32
CA GLU A 176 15.81 17.79 -27.34
C GLU A 176 15.83 18.27 -25.90
N ALA A 177 16.93 18.92 -25.53
CA ALA A 177 17.10 19.61 -24.28
C ALA A 177 16.08 20.74 -24.19
N THR A 178 14.85 20.39 -23.84
CA THR A 178 13.90 21.32 -23.24
C THR A 178 14.58 21.81 -21.96
N ALA A 179 14.80 23.12 -21.88
CA ALA A 179 15.36 23.76 -20.70
C ALA A 179 14.72 23.16 -19.45
N ARG A 180 15.54 22.53 -18.58
CA ARG A 180 15.03 21.81 -17.40
C ARG A 180 14.16 22.79 -16.61
N ALA A 181 12.87 22.49 -16.50
CA ALA A 181 11.98 23.23 -15.62
C ALA A 181 12.54 23.13 -14.19
N PHE A 182 12.62 24.26 -13.49
CA PHE A 182 13.03 24.24 -12.09
C PHE A 182 11.93 23.57 -11.26
N THR A 183 12.33 22.78 -10.28
CA THR A 183 11.40 22.03 -9.41
C THR A 183 11.34 22.66 -8.03
N LYS A 184 10.13 22.82 -7.51
CA LYS A 184 9.86 23.31 -6.15
C LYS A 184 9.74 22.13 -5.20
N TYR A 185 10.41 22.18 -4.05
CA TYR A 185 10.43 21.09 -3.08
C TYR A 185 9.93 21.53 -1.72
N ALA A 186 9.20 20.65 -1.05
CA ALA A 186 8.78 20.86 0.33
C ALA A 186 8.94 19.58 1.15
N VAL A 187 9.44 19.71 2.37
CA VAL A 187 9.64 18.59 3.30
C VAL A 187 8.90 18.87 4.59
N LEU A 188 7.99 17.98 4.97
CA LEU A 188 7.39 18.01 6.31
C LEU A 188 8.27 17.22 7.26
N ILE A 189 8.61 17.81 8.41
CA ILE A 189 9.38 17.15 9.46
C ILE A 189 8.55 17.01 10.73
N SER A 190 8.54 15.81 11.32
CA SER A 190 7.77 15.49 12.52
C SER A 190 8.60 15.45 13.82
N GLN A 191 9.92 15.27 13.71
CA GLN A 191 10.87 15.17 14.84
C GLN A 191 12.02 16.19 14.73
N PRO A 192 12.60 16.66 15.86
CA PRO A 192 13.70 17.65 15.84
C PRO A 192 14.94 17.21 15.05
N ASN A 193 15.31 15.94 15.13
CA ASN A 193 16.48 15.39 14.43
C ASN A 193 16.29 15.30 12.90
N HIS A 194 15.05 15.38 12.39
CA HIS A 194 14.79 15.37 10.94
C HIS A 194 15.20 16.68 10.26
N LEU A 195 15.36 17.77 11.02
CA LEU A 195 15.83 19.05 10.51
C LEU A 195 17.19 18.90 9.81
N LYS A 196 18.13 18.18 10.42
CA LYS A 196 19.45 17.92 9.83
C LYS A 196 19.38 17.14 8.52
N ALA A 197 18.48 16.15 8.44
CA ALA A 197 18.25 15.42 7.21
C ALA A 197 17.68 16.32 6.10
N ALA A 198 16.70 17.17 6.45
CA ALA A 198 16.11 18.14 5.52
C ALA A 198 17.13 19.17 5.02
N VAL A 199 17.99 19.70 5.89
CA VAL A 199 19.04 20.66 5.54
C VAL A 199 20.11 20.03 4.64
N ASN A 200 20.63 18.85 4.99
CA ASN A 200 21.58 18.15 4.12
C ASN A 200 20.98 17.82 2.73
N THR A 201 19.67 17.52 2.69
CA THR A 201 18.97 17.31 1.43
C THR A 201 18.90 18.61 0.61
N ALA A 202 18.60 19.73 1.25
CA ALA A 202 18.56 21.03 0.59
C ALA A 202 19.93 21.44 0.02
N GLU A 203 21.03 21.15 0.70
CA GLU A 203 22.39 21.40 0.19
C GLU A 203 22.72 20.57 -1.05
N THR A 204 22.17 19.35 -1.14
CA THR A 204 22.44 18.42 -2.25
C THR A 204 21.56 18.72 -3.46
N ILE A 205 20.32 19.16 -3.24
CA ILE A 205 19.34 19.47 -4.29
C ILE A 205 19.52 20.93 -4.70
N THR A 206 20.52 21.20 -5.53
CA THR A 206 20.82 22.55 -6.05
C THR A 206 20.24 22.79 -7.45
N LYS A 207 20.34 24.02 -7.97
CA LYS A 207 20.02 24.38 -9.36
C LYS A 207 20.81 23.57 -10.39
N SER A 208 22.09 23.27 -10.11
CA SER A 208 22.96 22.50 -11.02
C SER A 208 22.84 20.98 -10.85
N SER A 209 22.20 20.52 -9.77
CA SER A 209 21.95 19.09 -9.56
C SER A 209 20.95 18.53 -10.57
N LYS A 210 20.86 17.19 -10.67
CA LYS A 210 19.83 16.52 -11.48
C LYS A 210 18.39 16.86 -11.05
N TYR A 211 18.22 17.40 -9.85
CA TYR A 211 16.93 17.78 -9.27
C TYR A 211 16.53 19.24 -9.60
N ASN A 212 17.45 20.06 -10.09
CA ASN A 212 17.20 21.41 -10.59
C ASN A 212 16.27 22.28 -9.71
N ARG A 213 16.71 22.57 -8.48
CA ARG A 213 15.86 23.21 -7.47
C ARG A 213 15.60 24.69 -7.73
N GLU A 214 14.32 25.08 -7.73
CA GLU A 214 13.87 26.48 -7.63
C GLU A 214 13.79 26.94 -6.17
N SER A 215 13.04 26.22 -5.35
CA SER A 215 12.72 26.55 -3.96
C SER A 215 12.76 25.29 -3.08
N PHE A 216 13.04 25.49 -1.79
CA PHE A 216 12.99 24.45 -0.76
C PHE A 216 12.26 24.96 0.48
N VAL A 217 11.15 24.33 0.82
CA VAL A 217 10.40 24.66 2.04
C VAL A 217 10.54 23.51 3.05
N VAL A 218 10.82 23.83 4.30
CA VAL A 218 10.75 22.88 5.41
C VAL A 218 9.59 23.27 6.31
N MET A 219 8.61 22.37 6.42
CA MET A 219 7.42 22.53 7.25
C MET A 219 7.58 21.72 8.55
N ALA A 220 7.73 22.40 9.67
CA ALA A 220 7.87 21.77 10.98
C ALA A 220 6.49 21.55 11.65
N CYS A 221 6.12 20.28 11.83
CA CYS A 221 4.92 19.83 12.54
C CYS A 221 5.28 18.89 13.69
N GLY A 222 4.38 18.73 14.66
CA GLY A 222 4.63 17.84 15.79
C GLY A 222 5.79 18.34 16.65
N LYS A 223 6.64 17.43 17.15
CA LYS A 223 7.74 17.80 18.05
C LYS A 223 8.87 18.57 17.36
N SER A 224 8.97 18.51 16.03
CA SER A 224 10.05 19.20 15.30
C SER A 224 10.07 20.71 15.51
N VAL A 225 8.94 21.33 15.91
CA VAL A 225 8.88 22.77 16.23
C VAL A 225 9.80 23.17 17.38
N GLU A 226 10.14 22.23 18.28
CA GLU A 226 11.08 22.45 19.38
C GLU A 226 12.51 22.73 18.87
N ALA A 227 12.87 22.25 17.68
CA ALA A 227 14.18 22.51 17.07
C ALA A 227 14.43 23.99 16.76
N PHE A 228 13.35 24.78 16.64
CA PHE A 228 13.40 26.18 16.22
C PHE A 228 13.39 27.18 17.38
N ARG A 229 13.57 26.72 18.62
CA ARG A 229 13.76 27.63 19.76
C ARG A 229 15.12 28.34 19.67
N ARG A 230 15.18 29.61 20.07
CA ARG A 230 16.43 30.42 20.08
C ARG A 230 17.53 29.81 20.94
N ASP A 231 17.16 29.16 22.04
CA ASP A 231 18.05 28.46 22.97
C ASP A 231 18.31 27.00 22.56
N GLY A 232 17.85 26.57 21.38
CA GLY A 232 17.89 25.19 20.92
C GLY A 232 19.24 24.77 20.33
N ALA A 233 19.56 23.48 20.48
CA ALA A 233 20.79 22.88 19.96
C ALA A 233 20.91 22.85 18.41
N MET A 234 19.84 23.23 17.69
CA MET A 234 19.77 23.16 16.23
C MET A 234 20.01 24.50 15.53
N ALA A 235 20.32 25.58 16.27
CA ALA A 235 20.52 26.91 15.69
C ALA A 235 21.55 26.92 14.52
N ALA A 236 22.67 26.21 14.68
CA ALA A 236 23.69 26.09 13.63
C ALA A 236 23.15 25.40 12.35
N GLU A 237 22.31 24.38 12.49
CA GLU A 237 21.72 23.67 11.35
C GLU A 237 20.66 24.53 10.65
N ILE A 238 19.91 25.34 11.41
CA ILE A 238 18.94 26.29 10.86
C ILE A 238 19.65 27.31 9.96
N GLU A 239 20.72 27.93 10.47
CA GLU A 239 21.54 28.88 9.70
C GLU A 239 22.15 28.24 8.46
N LYS A 240 22.65 27.01 8.59
CA LYS A 240 23.15 26.23 7.46
C LYS A 240 22.09 26.03 6.37
N GLY A 241 20.86 25.69 6.76
CA GLY A 241 19.77 25.57 5.79
C GLY A 241 19.36 26.91 5.18
N ARG A 242 19.41 28.03 5.92
CA ARG A 242 19.19 29.38 5.36
C ARG A 242 20.21 29.72 4.29
N ALA A 243 21.49 29.46 4.58
CA ALA A 243 22.57 29.62 3.61
C ALA A 243 22.36 28.73 2.37
N ALA A 244 21.74 27.56 2.55
CA ALA A 244 21.32 26.67 1.47
C ALA A 244 19.99 27.08 0.79
N GLY A 245 19.38 28.21 1.14
CA GLY A 245 18.14 28.72 0.53
C GLY A 245 16.86 28.02 0.99
N VAL A 246 16.85 27.47 2.20
CA VAL A 246 15.65 26.86 2.81
C VAL A 246 14.76 27.93 3.42
N THR A 247 13.46 27.86 3.11
CA THR A 247 12.40 28.59 3.81
C THR A 247 11.79 27.71 4.90
N TYR A 248 11.73 28.21 6.14
CA TYR A 248 11.18 27.47 7.26
C TYR A 248 9.77 27.95 7.62
N MET A 249 8.84 27.01 7.70
CA MET A 249 7.46 27.21 8.11
C MET A 249 7.14 26.33 9.32
N LEU A 250 6.47 26.88 10.34
CA LEU A 250 6.09 26.16 11.57
C LEU A 250 4.59 26.03 11.71
N CYS A 251 4.16 24.88 12.24
CA CYS A 251 2.76 24.58 12.47
C CYS A 251 2.27 25.24 13.75
N GLY A 252 1.37 26.20 13.62
CA GLY A 252 0.76 26.93 14.73
C GLY A 252 0.07 26.01 15.73
N MET A 253 -0.68 25.00 15.25
CA MET A 253 -1.28 23.99 16.15
C MET A 253 -0.22 23.23 16.95
N SER A 254 0.93 22.90 16.36
CA SER A 254 2.00 22.21 17.08
C SER A 254 2.67 23.15 18.09
N LEU A 255 2.96 24.40 17.72
CA LEU A 255 3.46 25.40 18.66
C LEU A 255 2.54 25.57 19.88
N GLN A 256 1.22 25.62 19.66
CA GLN A 256 0.23 25.66 20.73
C GLN A 256 0.25 24.39 21.58
N GLN A 257 0.27 23.20 20.95
CA GLN A 257 0.30 21.90 21.63
C GLN A 257 1.53 21.75 22.54
N PHE A 258 2.69 22.20 22.07
CA PHE A 258 3.96 22.14 22.82
C PHE A 258 4.22 23.41 23.66
N LYS A 259 3.27 24.34 23.70
CA LYS A 259 3.32 25.58 24.49
C LYS A 259 4.57 26.43 24.21
N ILE A 260 4.96 26.53 22.94
CA ILE A 260 6.11 27.33 22.51
C ILE A 260 5.60 28.69 22.01
N PRO A 261 5.87 29.78 22.73
CA PRO A 261 5.48 31.12 22.29
C PRO A 261 6.35 31.56 21.10
N ALA A 262 5.79 32.37 20.20
CA ALA A 262 6.52 32.89 19.04
C ALA A 262 7.78 33.70 19.43
N ALA A 263 7.77 34.32 20.61
CA ALA A 263 8.92 35.03 21.17
C ALA A 263 10.11 34.12 21.50
N ASP A 264 9.92 32.80 21.59
CA ASP A 264 11.01 31.85 21.84
C ASP A 264 11.63 31.32 20.54
N LEU A 265 11.04 31.61 19.37
CA LEU A 265 11.48 31.09 18.09
C LEU A 265 12.65 31.89 17.50
N VAL A 266 13.53 31.21 16.78
CA VAL A 266 14.58 31.86 15.98
C VAL A 266 13.97 32.82 14.95
N ASP A 267 14.66 33.92 14.66
CA ASP A 267 14.21 34.93 13.70
C ASP A 267 14.13 34.36 12.29
N GLY A 268 13.29 34.89 11.40
CA GLY A 268 13.24 34.46 10.00
C GLY A 268 12.58 33.09 9.78
N VAL A 269 11.62 32.75 10.64
CA VAL A 269 10.70 31.63 10.43
C VAL A 269 9.28 32.15 10.32
N GLU A 270 8.47 31.49 9.50
CA GLU A 270 7.06 31.82 9.35
C GLU A 270 6.18 30.81 10.08
N VAL A 271 4.98 31.23 10.49
CA VAL A 271 4.03 30.36 11.18
C VAL A 271 2.73 30.31 10.37
N THR A 272 2.29 29.11 10.06
CA THR A 272 0.97 28.86 9.45
C THR A 272 0.04 28.23 10.48
N PRO A 273 -1.27 28.53 10.49
CA PRO A 273 -2.19 27.93 11.46
C PRO A 273 -2.15 26.40 11.46
N ASN A 274 -2.11 25.77 10.29
CA ASN A 274 -2.10 24.32 10.13
C ASN A 274 -1.08 23.89 9.06
N GLY A 275 -0.03 23.19 9.50
CA GLY A 275 1.04 22.74 8.63
C GLY A 275 0.63 21.69 7.60
N LEU A 276 -0.36 20.85 7.89
CA LEU A 276 -0.83 19.84 6.93
C LEU A 276 -1.59 20.48 5.77
N THR A 277 -2.48 21.43 6.05
CA THR A 277 -3.19 22.16 4.98
C THR A 277 -2.22 22.97 4.14
N TYR A 278 -1.22 23.60 4.76
CA TYR A 278 -0.15 24.28 4.04
C TYR A 278 0.63 23.34 3.10
N MET A 279 0.95 22.11 3.52
CA MET A 279 1.60 21.12 2.64
C MET A 279 0.69 20.71 1.46
N PHE A 280 -0.63 20.62 1.66
CA PHE A 280 -1.57 20.41 0.56
C PHE A 280 -1.60 21.60 -0.40
N ASP A 281 -1.55 22.83 0.10
CA ASP A 281 -1.50 24.04 -0.72
C ASP A 281 -0.23 24.08 -1.57
N LEU A 282 0.93 23.77 -0.97
CA LEU A 282 2.20 23.66 -1.70
C LEU A 282 2.11 22.59 -2.79
N LYS A 283 1.52 21.42 -2.50
CA LYS A 283 1.34 20.37 -3.50
C LYS A 283 0.45 20.85 -4.67
N GLN A 284 -0.61 21.62 -4.41
CA GLN A 284 -1.45 22.22 -5.45
C GLN A 284 -0.68 23.28 -6.27
N GLN A 285 0.27 23.98 -5.66
CA GLN A 285 1.17 24.94 -6.31
C GLN A 285 2.33 24.27 -7.08
N GLY A 286 2.33 22.94 -7.21
CA GLY A 286 3.31 22.19 -7.98
C GLY A 286 4.57 21.78 -7.21
N TYR A 287 4.56 21.86 -5.87
CA TYR A 287 5.68 21.37 -5.07
C TYR A 287 5.72 19.84 -5.04
N THR A 288 6.92 19.30 -5.20
CA THR A 288 7.22 17.90 -4.85
C THR A 288 7.41 17.81 -3.34
N THR A 289 6.61 16.96 -2.69
CA THR A 289 6.54 16.87 -1.22
C THR A 289 7.11 15.56 -0.69
N VAL A 290 7.83 15.62 0.43
CA VAL A 290 8.34 14.46 1.19
C VAL A 290 8.00 14.65 2.67
N GLU A 291 7.75 13.56 3.39
CA GLU A 291 7.53 13.57 4.84
C GLU A 291 8.61 12.75 5.53
N LEU A 292 9.13 13.29 6.65
CA LEU A 292 10.17 12.69 7.50
C LEU A 292 9.65 12.46 8.93
#